data_AF-A0A1C3EKM6-F1
#
_entry.id   AF-A0A1C3EKM6-F1
#
_cell.length_a   1.000
_cell.length_b   1.000
_cell.length_c   1.000
_cell.angle_alpha   90.00
_cell.angle_beta   90.00
_cell.angle_gamma   90.00
#
_symmetry.space_group_name_H-M   'P 1'
#
loop_
_entity.id
_entity.type
_entity.pdbx_description
1 polymer ?
#
loop_
_entity_poly.entity_id
_entity_poly.type
_entity_poly.pdbx_seq_one_letter_code
_entity_poly.pdbx_strand_id
1 'polypeptide(L)'
;MLDDVISQSLEGFKADCRKLCENHYPTIHNRGMRDIHLGKALSRRIVSTLSAGGHYASLVQLETAEHIRLPIFHINGGQYQLYVIGHRMVSPGAGCRHALITDIQWSLEKLELSSDADFRLLLVSDHWFDRTMASKTLPSWWLGNMPVDLEAYQSQGIKLQLSDGSLSKDIEHQCSLDNGNFKLFHPLKRLKDNEVIYKYMLMSASFTLHPNNTLGND
;
A
#
# COMPACT_ATOMS: atom_id res chain seq x y z
N MET A 1 -5.48 15.88 -9.72
CA MET A 1 -6.60 14.93 -9.96
C MET A 1 -6.29 13.55 -9.40
N LEU A 2 -5.42 12.72 -10.01
CA LEU A 2 -5.22 11.34 -9.52
C LEU A 2 -4.74 11.28 -8.08
N ASP A 3 -3.84 12.17 -7.67
CA ASP A 3 -3.35 12.22 -6.28
C ASP A 3 -4.45 12.60 -5.29
N ASP A 4 -5.40 13.44 -5.71
CA ASP A 4 -6.58 13.82 -4.92
C ASP A 4 -7.55 12.64 -4.79
N VAL A 5 -7.82 11.96 -5.91
CA VAL A 5 -8.63 10.74 -5.96
C VAL A 5 -8.04 9.67 -5.05
N ILE A 6 -6.74 9.38 -5.17
CA ILE A 6 -6.03 8.40 -4.34
C ILE A 6 -6.15 8.80 -2.87
N SER A 7 -5.91 10.07 -2.54
CA SER A 7 -6.00 10.55 -1.16
C SER A 7 -7.41 10.41 -0.59
N GLN A 8 -8.45 10.78 -1.35
CA GLN A 8 -9.85 10.63 -0.94
C GLN A 8 -10.25 9.15 -0.81
N SER A 9 -9.80 8.31 -1.75
CA SER A 9 -10.06 6.87 -1.72
C SER A 9 -9.39 6.20 -0.54
N LEU A 10 -8.16 6.57 -0.18
CA LEU A 10 -7.47 6.08 1.02
C LEU A 10 -8.22 6.50 2.29
N GLU A 11 -8.73 7.74 2.35
CA GLU A 11 -9.52 8.19 3.50
C GLU A 11 -10.82 7.38 3.63
N GLY A 12 -11.55 7.18 2.51
CA GLY A 12 -12.72 6.32 2.48
C GLY A 12 -12.41 4.86 2.83
N PHE A 13 -11.24 4.37 2.40
CA PHE A 13 -10.80 3.01 2.66
C PHE A 13 -10.50 2.76 4.14
N LYS A 14 -10.08 3.78 4.91
CA LYS A 14 -9.97 3.66 6.38
C LYS A 14 -11.30 3.28 7.02
N ALA A 15 -12.41 3.84 6.52
CA ALA A 15 -13.75 3.49 7.00
C ALA A 15 -14.14 2.05 6.62
N ASP A 16 -13.74 1.58 5.43
CA ASP A 16 -13.93 0.19 5.01
C ASP A 16 -13.15 -0.77 5.88
N CYS A 17 -11.88 -0.46 6.16
CA CYS A 17 -11.07 -1.20 7.12
C CYS A 17 -11.80 -1.27 8.47
N ARG A 18 -12.27 -0.14 9.02
CA ARG A 18 -13.00 -0.12 10.28
C ARG A 18 -14.20 -1.07 10.27
N LYS A 19 -15.07 -1.00 9.26
CA LYS A 19 -16.25 -1.86 9.12
C LYS A 19 -15.89 -3.34 9.03
N LEU A 20 -14.87 -3.69 8.26
CA LEU A 20 -14.37 -5.06 8.16
C LEU A 20 -13.84 -5.58 9.50
N CYS A 21 -13.41 -4.69 10.39
CA CYS A 21 -12.74 -5.02 11.64
C CYS A 21 -13.65 -5.02 12.87
N GLU A 22 -14.93 -4.62 12.75
CA GLU A 22 -15.82 -4.35 13.89
C GLU A 22 -15.98 -5.51 14.88
N ASN A 23 -15.66 -6.77 14.52
CA ASN A 23 -15.83 -7.91 15.42
C ASN A 23 -14.72 -8.98 15.46
N HIS A 24 -13.63 -8.90 14.66
CA HIS A 24 -12.73 -10.07 14.50
C HIS A 24 -11.24 -9.75 14.25
N TYR A 25 -10.73 -8.57 14.61
CA TYR A 25 -9.28 -8.33 14.60
C TYR A 25 -8.63 -8.82 15.90
N PRO A 26 -7.44 -9.46 15.85
CA PRO A 26 -6.53 -9.58 14.69
C PRO A 26 -6.80 -10.79 13.77
N THR A 27 -7.78 -11.64 14.06
CA THR A 27 -8.05 -12.89 13.33
C THR A 27 -8.33 -12.68 11.84
N ILE A 28 -9.08 -11.63 11.46
CA ILE A 28 -9.32 -11.30 10.05
C ILE A 28 -8.02 -10.94 9.34
N HIS A 29 -7.11 -10.17 9.94
CA HIS A 29 -5.80 -9.95 9.35
C HIS A 29 -5.09 -11.30 9.23
N ASN A 30 -4.87 -12.03 10.32
CA ASN A 30 -4.03 -13.23 10.28
C ASN A 30 -4.57 -14.38 9.42
N ARG A 31 -5.90 -14.50 9.22
CA ARG A 31 -6.51 -15.68 8.58
C ARG A 31 -7.61 -15.38 7.55
N GLY A 32 -8.23 -14.19 7.58
CA GLY A 32 -9.39 -13.86 6.73
C GLY A 32 -9.06 -13.00 5.49
N MET A 33 -7.99 -12.20 5.55
CA MET A 33 -7.52 -11.35 4.46
C MET A 33 -6.40 -12.04 3.68
N ARG A 34 -6.31 -11.78 2.38
CA ARG A 34 -5.19 -12.15 1.51
C ARG A 34 -4.76 -10.90 0.75
N ASP A 35 -3.58 -10.91 0.15
CA ASP A 35 -3.06 -9.77 -0.64
C ASP A 35 -4.08 -9.26 -1.67
N ILE A 36 -4.77 -10.21 -2.32
CA ILE A 36 -5.83 -9.95 -3.28
C ILE A 36 -7.03 -9.20 -2.69
N HIS A 37 -7.35 -9.39 -1.40
CA HIS A 37 -8.49 -8.72 -0.78
C HIS A 37 -8.17 -7.24 -0.54
N LEU A 38 -6.96 -6.92 -0.10
CA LEU A 38 -6.53 -5.55 0.19
C LEU A 38 -6.49 -4.72 -1.11
N GLY A 39 -5.75 -5.20 -2.12
CA GLY A 39 -5.64 -4.52 -3.41
C GLY A 39 -6.99 -4.35 -4.12
N LYS A 40 -7.82 -5.40 -4.12
CA LYS A 40 -9.15 -5.36 -4.78
C LYS A 40 -10.10 -4.40 -4.09
N ALA A 41 -10.13 -4.37 -2.76
CA ALA A 41 -11.02 -3.50 -2.01
C ALA A 41 -10.65 -2.03 -2.21
N LEU A 42 -9.36 -1.69 -2.14
CA LEU A 42 -8.90 -0.33 -2.45
C LEU A 42 -9.17 0.05 -3.90
N SER A 43 -8.91 -0.85 -4.86
CA SER A 43 -9.16 -0.58 -6.28
C SER A 43 -10.64 -0.29 -6.57
N ARG A 44 -11.56 -1.05 -5.96
CA ARG A 44 -13.01 -0.79 -6.04
C ARG A 44 -13.39 0.56 -5.44
N ARG A 45 -12.77 0.93 -4.31
CA ARG A 45 -12.97 2.25 -3.70
C ARG A 45 -12.51 3.36 -4.63
N ILE A 46 -11.38 3.21 -5.31
CA ILE A 46 -10.87 4.19 -6.29
C ILE A 46 -11.80 4.33 -7.49
N VAL A 47 -12.27 3.24 -8.08
CA VAL A 47 -13.28 3.28 -9.15
C VAL A 47 -14.55 4.00 -8.69
N SER A 48 -15.01 3.74 -7.46
CA SER A 48 -16.17 4.42 -6.90
C SER A 48 -15.93 5.91 -6.70
N THR A 49 -14.74 6.33 -6.28
CA THR A 49 -14.36 7.75 -6.14
C THR A 49 -14.31 8.44 -7.50
N LEU A 50 -13.70 7.81 -8.51
CA LEU A 50 -13.67 8.33 -9.89
C LEU A 50 -15.07 8.48 -10.48
N SER A 51 -15.89 7.44 -10.33
CA SER A 51 -17.28 7.45 -10.84
C SER A 51 -18.12 8.53 -10.16
N ALA A 52 -17.96 8.75 -8.85
CA ALA A 52 -18.65 9.82 -8.13
C ALA A 52 -18.21 11.23 -8.59
N GLY A 53 -16.97 11.35 -9.08
CA GLY A 53 -16.46 12.57 -9.73
C GLY A 53 -16.84 12.71 -11.21
N GLY A 54 -17.62 11.79 -11.78
CA GLY A 54 -18.00 11.80 -13.19
C GLY A 54 -16.92 11.29 -14.14
N HIS A 55 -15.89 10.62 -13.64
CA HIS A 55 -14.80 10.06 -14.45
C HIS A 55 -15.06 8.58 -14.76
N TYR A 56 -14.87 8.20 -16.02
CA TYR A 56 -14.92 6.80 -16.42
C TYR A 56 -13.71 6.03 -15.88
N ALA A 57 -13.95 4.85 -15.31
CA ALA A 57 -12.90 3.96 -14.83
C ALA A 57 -13.31 2.49 -14.99
N SER A 58 -12.55 1.73 -15.77
CA SER A 58 -12.66 0.27 -15.77
C SER A 58 -11.62 -0.33 -14.81
N LEU A 59 -11.98 -1.45 -14.18
CA LEU A 59 -11.08 -2.18 -13.28
C LEU A 59 -10.90 -3.60 -13.80
N VAL A 60 -9.64 -3.95 -14.06
CA VAL A 60 -9.22 -5.29 -14.46
C VAL A 60 -8.15 -5.75 -13.48
N GLN A 61 -8.18 -7.03 -13.11
CA GLN A 61 -7.05 -7.66 -12.44
C GLN A 61 -6.17 -8.23 -13.55
N LEU A 62 -4.88 -7.84 -13.59
CA LEU A 62 -3.96 -8.41 -14.56
C LEU A 62 -3.80 -9.90 -14.25
N GLU A 63 -3.87 -10.74 -15.29
CA GLU A 63 -3.85 -12.19 -15.12
C GLU A 63 -2.61 -12.61 -14.36
N THR A 64 -2.84 -13.30 -13.25
CA THR A 64 -1.81 -14.03 -12.53
C THR A 64 -1.41 -15.22 -13.39
N ALA A 65 -0.39 -15.07 -14.24
CA ALA A 65 0.39 -16.21 -14.68
C ALA A 65 0.69 -17.09 -13.45
N GLU A 66 0.89 -18.40 -13.61
CA GLU A 66 1.08 -19.38 -12.52
C GLU A 66 2.22 -19.03 -11.53
N HIS A 67 2.96 -17.93 -11.75
CA HIS A 67 4.07 -17.43 -10.97
C HIS A 67 3.95 -15.96 -10.50
N ILE A 68 2.84 -15.24 -10.74
CA ILE A 68 2.68 -13.88 -10.17
C ILE A 68 2.45 -14.00 -8.67
N ARG A 69 3.40 -13.49 -7.88
CA ARG A 69 3.38 -13.54 -6.41
C ARG A 69 2.39 -12.55 -5.78
N LEU A 70 2.10 -11.43 -6.45
CA LEU A 70 1.15 -10.41 -5.97
C LEU A 70 0.08 -10.03 -7.00
N PRO A 71 -1.19 -9.90 -6.59
CA PRO A 71 -2.25 -9.46 -7.49
C PRO A 71 -2.08 -7.97 -7.84
N ILE A 72 -2.03 -7.69 -9.14
CA ILE A 72 -1.97 -6.33 -9.70
C ILE A 72 -3.36 -5.97 -10.24
N PHE A 73 -3.88 -4.82 -9.80
CA PHE A 73 -5.14 -4.28 -10.29
C PHE A 73 -4.88 -3.06 -11.16
N HIS A 74 -5.39 -3.08 -12.38
CA HIS A 74 -5.29 -2.00 -13.33
C HIS A 74 -6.63 -1.25 -13.41
N ILE A 75 -6.58 0.06 -13.16
CA ILE A 75 -7.70 0.98 -13.33
C ILE A 75 -7.41 1.88 -14.52
N ASN A 76 -8.23 1.79 -15.56
CA ASN A 76 -8.06 2.54 -16.80
C ASN A 76 -9.20 3.55 -17.00
N GLY A 77 -8.85 4.82 -17.18
CA GLY A 77 -9.78 5.91 -17.48
C GLY A 77 -9.58 6.56 -18.85
N GLY A 78 -8.78 5.97 -19.74
CA GLY A 78 -8.40 6.52 -21.04
C GLY A 78 -7.28 7.56 -20.91
N GLN A 79 -7.53 8.65 -20.17
CA GLN A 79 -6.54 9.71 -19.92
C GLN A 79 -5.63 9.44 -18.72
N TYR A 80 -5.90 8.36 -17.98
CA TYR A 80 -5.10 7.95 -16.83
C TYR A 80 -5.06 6.44 -16.71
N GLN A 81 -3.96 5.95 -16.14
CA GLN A 81 -3.82 4.57 -15.72
C GLN A 81 -3.28 4.50 -14.29
N LEU A 82 -3.92 3.69 -13.47
CA LEU A 82 -3.52 3.45 -12.11
C LEU A 82 -3.35 1.95 -11.88
N TYR A 83 -2.16 1.57 -11.41
CA TYR A 83 -1.86 0.21 -10.98
C TYR A 83 -1.84 0.15 -9.46
N VAL A 84 -2.56 -0.82 -8.89
CA VAL A 84 -2.63 -1.03 -7.44
C VAL A 84 -2.05 -2.40 -7.11
N ILE A 85 -1.02 -2.42 -6.26
CA ILE A 85 -0.41 -3.64 -5.72
C ILE A 85 -0.75 -3.72 -4.24
N GLY A 86 -1.45 -4.80 -3.85
CA GLY A 86 -1.70 -5.12 -2.46
C GLY A 86 -0.67 -6.12 -1.94
N HIS A 87 -0.05 -5.85 -0.79
CA HIS A 87 0.88 -6.77 -0.14
C HIS A 87 0.68 -6.77 1.37
N ARG A 88 0.38 -7.92 1.98
CA ARG A 88 0.21 -8.04 3.43
C ARG A 88 1.52 -8.31 4.13
N MET A 89 1.83 -7.51 5.13
CA MET A 89 3.06 -7.63 5.91
C MET A 89 2.78 -8.43 7.18
N VAL A 90 2.50 -9.74 7.09
CA VAL A 90 2.24 -10.56 8.30
C VAL A 90 3.49 -10.65 9.19
N SER A 91 4.64 -10.90 8.56
CA SER A 91 5.95 -11.01 9.22
C SER A 91 6.95 -10.13 8.48
N PRO A 92 7.10 -8.84 8.84
CA PRO A 92 7.81 -7.84 8.02
C PRO A 92 9.34 -7.90 8.11
N GLY A 93 9.90 -9.10 8.27
CA GLY A 93 11.34 -9.34 8.30
C GLY A 93 12.00 -9.13 6.94
N ALA A 94 13.32 -9.26 6.89
CA ALA A 94 14.12 -9.03 5.69
C ALA A 94 13.61 -9.79 4.46
N GLY A 95 13.24 -11.08 4.61
CA GLY A 95 12.70 -11.86 3.50
C GLY A 95 11.38 -11.34 2.94
N CYS A 96 10.48 -10.85 3.81
CA CYS A 96 9.21 -10.26 3.39
C CYS A 96 9.40 -8.91 2.70
N ARG A 97 10.32 -8.07 3.22
CA ARG A 97 10.69 -6.79 2.60
C ARG A 97 11.33 -7.03 1.23
N HIS A 98 12.27 -7.95 1.14
CA HIS A 98 12.90 -8.33 -0.13
C HIS A 98 11.87 -8.85 -1.15
N ALA A 99 10.96 -9.73 -0.72
CA ALA A 99 9.88 -10.21 -1.58
C ALA A 99 9.02 -9.06 -2.13
N LEU A 100 8.63 -8.10 -1.29
CA LEU A 100 7.89 -6.92 -1.76
C LEU A 100 8.66 -6.18 -2.87
N ILE A 101 9.96 -5.93 -2.69
CA ILE A 101 10.77 -5.21 -3.70
C ILE A 101 10.86 -6.00 -5.00
N THR A 102 11.17 -7.30 -4.91
CA THR A 102 11.22 -8.20 -6.07
C THR A 102 9.88 -8.22 -6.82
N ASP A 103 8.76 -8.27 -6.09
CA ASP A 103 7.44 -8.32 -6.69
C ASP A 103 7.05 -6.97 -7.33
N ILE A 104 7.48 -5.84 -6.76
CA ILE A 104 7.31 -4.51 -7.39
C ILE A 104 8.12 -4.44 -8.68
N GLN A 105 9.39 -4.81 -8.65
CA GLN A 105 10.26 -4.82 -9.83
C GLN A 105 9.66 -5.66 -10.95
N TRP A 106 9.26 -6.89 -10.62
CA TRP A 106 8.60 -7.79 -11.57
C TRP A 106 7.29 -7.20 -12.11
N SER A 107 6.50 -6.54 -11.26
CA SER A 107 5.25 -5.90 -11.68
C SER A 107 5.49 -4.78 -12.69
N LEU A 108 6.53 -3.97 -12.48
CA LEU A 108 6.91 -2.87 -13.38
C LEU A 108 7.23 -3.36 -14.80
N GLU A 109 7.89 -4.52 -14.92
CA GLU A 109 8.20 -5.15 -16.22
C GLU A 109 6.95 -5.58 -17.01
N LYS A 110 5.79 -5.65 -16.35
CA LYS A 110 4.51 -6.08 -16.96
C LYS A 110 3.53 -4.93 -17.20
N LEU A 111 3.85 -3.72 -16.78
CA LEU A 111 2.95 -2.59 -16.95
C LEU A 111 3.04 -2.08 -18.39
N GLU A 112 1.88 -1.90 -19.02
CA GLU A 112 1.77 -1.34 -20.36
C GLU A 112 1.38 0.13 -20.27
N LEU A 113 2.36 1.02 -20.37
CA LEU A 113 2.14 2.46 -20.24
C LEU A 113 1.76 3.05 -21.61
N SER A 114 0.53 3.57 -21.74
CA SER A 114 0.13 4.40 -22.88
C SER A 114 0.85 5.76 -22.89
N SER A 115 1.38 6.22 -24.03
CA SER A 115 2.13 7.50 -24.10
C SER A 115 1.37 8.73 -23.60
N ASP A 116 0.04 8.72 -23.68
CA ASP A 116 -0.80 9.91 -23.53
C ASP A 116 -1.60 9.95 -22.21
N ALA A 117 -1.31 9.05 -21.27
CA ALA A 117 -2.04 8.94 -20.00
C ALA A 117 -1.20 9.39 -18.79
N ASP A 118 -1.86 9.90 -17.76
CA ASP A 118 -1.25 10.09 -16.45
C ASP A 118 -1.13 8.75 -15.72
N PHE A 119 0.09 8.35 -15.35
CA PHE A 119 0.34 7.07 -14.68
C PHE A 119 0.57 7.22 -13.18
N ARG A 120 0.00 6.28 -12.44
CA ARG A 120 0.29 6.08 -11.03
C ARG A 120 0.50 4.61 -10.71
N LEU A 121 1.49 4.33 -9.88
CA LEU A 121 1.61 3.07 -9.15
C LEU A 121 1.27 3.33 -7.69
N LEU A 122 0.34 2.56 -7.14
CA LEU A 122 -0.07 2.61 -5.74
C LEU A 122 0.20 1.28 -5.05
N LEU A 123 1.08 1.31 -4.08
CA LEU A 123 1.31 0.22 -3.16
C LEU A 123 0.40 0.40 -1.95
N VAL A 124 -0.25 -0.68 -1.52
CA VAL A 124 -1.01 -0.73 -0.27
C VAL A 124 -0.61 -1.95 0.53
N SER A 125 -0.34 -1.74 1.81
CA SER A 125 0.05 -2.80 2.73
C SER A 125 -0.60 -2.62 4.09
N ASP A 126 -0.77 -3.71 4.83
CA ASP A 126 -1.22 -3.66 6.21
C ASP A 126 -0.35 -4.52 7.13
N HIS A 127 -0.30 -4.12 8.40
CA HIS A 127 0.42 -4.84 9.44
C HIS A 127 -0.31 -4.72 10.78
N TRP A 128 -0.33 -5.82 11.52
CA TRP A 128 -0.65 -5.82 12.94
C TRP A 128 0.62 -6.03 13.75
N PHE A 129 0.97 -5.07 14.60
CA PHE A 129 2.18 -5.13 15.41
C PHE A 129 2.26 -6.40 16.25
N ASP A 130 3.39 -7.09 16.10
CA ASP A 130 3.82 -8.17 16.99
C ASP A 130 5.05 -7.75 17.82
N ARG A 131 5.61 -8.70 18.59
CA ARG A 131 6.74 -8.45 19.49
C ARG A 131 8.10 -8.40 18.78
N THR A 132 8.18 -8.78 17.52
CA THR A 132 9.43 -8.90 16.77
C THR A 132 10.07 -7.54 16.53
N MET A 133 11.38 -7.58 16.27
CA MET A 133 12.11 -6.39 15.88
C MET A 133 11.68 -5.86 14.51
N ALA A 134 11.42 -6.76 13.58
CA ALA A 134 10.96 -6.43 12.24
C ALA A 134 9.65 -5.62 12.25
N SER A 135 8.70 -5.99 13.11
CA SER A 135 7.44 -5.26 13.35
C SER A 135 7.70 -3.84 13.86
N LYS A 136 8.58 -3.70 14.86
CA LYS A 136 8.88 -2.40 15.51
C LYS A 136 9.66 -1.42 14.62
N THR A 137 10.40 -1.91 13.64
CA THR A 137 11.13 -1.08 12.67
C THR A 137 10.35 -0.83 11.38
N LEU A 138 9.20 -1.49 11.18
CA LEU A 138 8.45 -1.38 9.94
C LEU A 138 7.97 0.06 9.64
N PRO A 139 7.44 0.85 10.60
CA PRO A 139 7.04 2.23 10.31
C PRO A 139 8.19 3.10 9.82
N SER A 140 9.36 2.97 10.45
CA SER A 140 10.52 3.77 10.10
C SER A 140 11.19 3.32 8.82
N TRP A 141 11.15 2.02 8.52
CA TRP A 141 11.53 1.51 7.20
C TRP A 141 10.58 2.04 6.12
N TRP A 142 9.27 2.01 6.34
CA TRP A 142 8.28 2.45 5.34
C TRP A 142 8.39 3.94 5.03
N LEU A 143 8.51 4.79 6.06
CA LEU A 143 8.61 6.24 5.91
C LEU A 143 10.02 6.75 5.61
N GLY A 144 11.04 5.95 5.91
CA GLY A 144 12.45 6.38 5.94
C GLY A 144 12.86 7.21 7.15
N ASN A 145 11.92 7.50 8.07
CA ASN A 145 12.14 8.22 9.32
C ASN A 145 11.16 7.75 10.41
N MET A 146 11.37 8.18 11.64
CA MET A 146 10.43 7.86 12.72
C MET A 146 9.08 8.59 12.51
N PRO A 147 7.94 7.92 12.77
CA PRO A 147 6.64 8.61 12.78
C PRO A 147 6.62 9.76 13.79
N VAL A 148 5.86 10.82 13.50
CA VAL A 148 5.73 11.99 14.39
C VAL A 148 5.07 11.66 15.73
N ASP A 149 4.08 10.77 15.77
CA ASP A 149 3.26 10.49 16.96
C ASP A 149 3.84 9.37 17.85
N LEU A 150 5.14 9.40 18.17
CA LEU A 150 5.80 8.33 18.95
C LEU A 150 5.14 8.05 20.30
N GLU A 151 4.65 9.09 20.98
CA GLU A 151 3.98 8.97 22.26
C GLU A 151 2.69 8.12 22.18
N ALA A 152 1.97 8.21 21.05
CA ALA A 152 0.74 7.46 20.85
C ALA A 152 0.99 5.95 20.64
N TYR A 153 2.12 5.60 20.01
CA TYR A 153 2.58 4.21 19.98
C TYR A 153 2.98 3.72 21.37
N GLN A 154 3.75 4.54 22.10
CA GLN A 154 4.27 4.19 23.41
C GLN A 154 3.14 4.00 24.45
N SER A 155 2.10 4.83 24.42
CA SER A 155 0.93 4.71 25.31
C SER A 155 0.19 3.39 25.12
N GLN A 156 0.30 2.77 23.94
CA GLN A 156 -0.27 1.45 23.64
C GLN A 156 0.74 0.29 23.76
N GLY A 157 1.90 0.57 24.37
CA GLY A 157 2.96 -0.41 24.64
C GLY A 157 3.82 -0.77 23.41
N ILE A 158 3.75 0.01 22.35
CA ILE A 158 4.54 -0.21 21.12
C ILE A 158 5.78 0.67 21.19
N LYS A 159 6.94 0.02 21.36
CA LYS A 159 8.25 0.69 21.33
C LYS A 159 8.82 0.61 19.92
N LEU A 160 8.56 1.64 19.11
CA LEU A 160 9.12 1.74 17.77
C LEU A 160 10.64 1.87 17.80
N GLN A 161 11.27 1.39 16.73
CA GLN A 161 12.71 1.49 16.56
C GLN A 161 13.04 2.00 15.15
N LEU A 162 14.20 2.64 15.03
CA LEU A 162 14.71 3.07 13.73
C LEU A 162 15.15 1.85 12.93
N SER A 163 14.85 1.86 11.64
CA SER A 163 15.33 0.86 10.68
C SER A 163 16.67 1.31 10.10
N ASP A 164 17.58 0.38 9.85
CA ASP A 164 18.88 0.65 9.22
C ASP A 164 18.76 1.02 7.73
N GLY A 165 17.63 0.67 7.11
CA GLY A 165 17.28 1.01 5.73
C GLY A 165 15.86 1.53 5.61
N SER A 166 15.46 1.88 4.39
CA SER A 166 14.14 2.44 4.09
C SER A 166 13.61 1.92 2.75
N LEU A 167 12.29 1.74 2.68
CA LEU A 167 11.59 1.29 1.48
C LEU A 167 11.89 2.18 0.26
N SER A 168 11.98 3.50 0.45
CA SER A 168 12.32 4.44 -0.62
C SER A 168 13.66 4.13 -1.27
N LYS A 169 14.72 3.95 -0.47
CA LYS A 169 16.06 3.55 -0.93
C LYS A 169 16.06 2.18 -1.61
N ASP A 170 15.32 1.22 -1.05
CA ASP A 170 15.23 -0.13 -1.60
C ASP A 170 14.58 -0.12 -3.00
N ILE A 171 13.50 0.65 -3.16
CA ILE A 171 12.78 0.84 -4.42
C ILE A 171 13.60 1.66 -5.43
N GLU A 172 14.25 2.74 -5.00
CA GLU A 172 15.11 3.57 -5.86
C GLU A 172 16.22 2.73 -6.48
N HIS A 173 16.90 1.93 -5.65
CA HIS A 173 18.01 1.09 -6.09
C HIS A 173 17.58 -0.08 -6.99
N GLN A 174 16.46 -0.75 -6.69
CA GLN A 174 16.08 -2.00 -7.38
C GLN A 174 15.02 -1.82 -8.47
N CYS A 175 14.24 -0.73 -8.41
CA CYS A 175 13.10 -0.50 -9.31
C CYS A 175 13.24 0.79 -10.12
N SER A 176 14.28 1.60 -9.88
CA SER A 176 14.45 2.92 -10.51
C SER A 176 13.23 3.83 -10.37
N LEU A 177 12.50 3.70 -9.25
CA LEU A 177 11.42 4.63 -8.90
C LEU A 177 11.90 5.54 -7.78
N ASP A 178 11.72 6.84 -7.97
CA ASP A 178 12.06 7.86 -6.99
C ASP A 178 10.80 8.64 -6.56
N ASN A 179 10.98 9.59 -5.64
CA ASN A 179 9.97 10.58 -5.25
C ASN A 179 8.61 9.99 -4.83
N GLY A 180 8.60 8.77 -4.27
CA GLY A 180 7.40 8.13 -3.77
C GLY A 180 6.77 8.89 -2.60
N ASN A 181 5.45 8.96 -2.57
CA ASN A 181 4.70 9.52 -1.44
C ASN A 181 4.29 8.41 -0.47
N PHE A 182 5.01 8.29 0.65
CA PHE A 182 4.81 7.25 1.66
C PHE A 182 3.94 7.75 2.81
N LYS A 183 2.93 6.98 3.20
CA LYS A 183 2.00 7.34 4.29
C LYS A 183 1.70 6.15 5.19
N LEU A 184 1.47 6.44 6.47
CA LEU A 184 0.92 5.53 7.47
C LEU A 184 -0.48 5.99 7.90
N PHE A 185 -1.35 5.04 8.15
CA PHE A 185 -2.70 5.27 8.65
C PHE A 185 -3.05 4.28 9.76
N HIS A 186 -3.82 4.74 10.74
CA HIS A 186 -4.38 3.90 11.81
C HIS A 186 -5.91 3.92 11.72
N PRO A 187 -6.51 3.10 10.85
CA PRO A 187 -7.95 3.18 10.56
C PRO A 187 -8.84 2.65 11.68
N LEU A 188 -8.29 1.83 12.58
CA LEU A 188 -9.07 1.16 13.61
C LEU A 188 -9.23 2.04 14.85
N LYS A 189 -10.43 1.99 15.43
CA LYS A 189 -10.75 2.70 16.67
C LYS A 189 -11.42 1.75 17.66
N ARG A 190 -11.11 1.91 18.93
CA ARG A 190 -11.76 1.15 20.01
C ARG A 190 -13.23 1.57 20.13
N LEU A 191 -14.14 0.61 20.25
CA LEU A 191 -15.58 0.88 20.28
C LEU A 191 -16.01 1.70 21.51
N LYS A 192 -15.35 1.51 22.65
CA LYS A 192 -15.74 2.11 23.94
C LYS A 192 -15.57 3.63 23.98
N ASP A 193 -14.48 4.15 23.42
CA ASP A 193 -14.04 5.54 23.58
C ASP A 193 -13.50 6.17 22.30
N ASN A 194 -13.63 5.46 21.16
CA ASN A 194 -13.19 5.92 19.85
C ASN A 194 -11.68 6.23 19.77
N GLU A 195 -10.86 5.72 20.71
CA GLU A 195 -9.41 5.87 20.67
C GLU A 195 -8.85 5.11 19.45
N VAL A 196 -7.93 5.73 18.72
CA VAL A 196 -7.19 5.11 17.61
C VAL A 196 -6.41 3.90 18.11
N ILE A 197 -6.41 2.80 17.36
CA ILE A 197 -5.62 1.60 17.68
C ILE A 197 -4.34 1.62 16.84
N TYR A 198 -3.22 1.97 17.46
CA TYR A 198 -1.91 2.04 16.80
C TYR A 198 -1.28 0.65 16.55
N LYS A 199 -1.85 -0.41 17.16
CA LYS A 199 -1.44 -1.80 16.90
C LYS A 199 -1.73 -2.28 15.47
N TYR A 200 -2.64 -1.63 14.76
CA TYR A 200 -2.85 -1.89 13.34
C TYR A 200 -2.41 -0.68 12.54
N MET A 201 -1.73 -0.93 11.43
CA MET A 201 -1.42 0.11 10.46
C MET A 201 -1.74 -0.34 9.05
N LEU A 202 -2.31 0.60 8.30
CA LEU A 202 -2.39 0.58 6.86
C LEU A 202 -1.30 1.51 6.34
N MET A 203 -0.64 1.11 5.27
CA MET A 203 0.50 1.81 4.70
C MET A 203 0.27 1.97 3.21
N SER A 204 0.64 3.12 2.67
CA SER A 204 0.61 3.35 1.23
C SER A 204 1.90 3.97 0.73
N ALA A 205 2.23 3.70 -0.53
CA ALA A 205 3.24 4.42 -1.28
C ALA A 205 2.71 4.67 -2.69
N SER A 206 2.74 5.92 -3.16
CA SER A 206 2.32 6.26 -4.53
C SER A 206 3.46 6.85 -5.33
N PHE A 207 3.60 6.41 -6.57
CA PHE A 207 4.62 6.85 -7.51
C PHE A 207 3.97 7.36 -8.79
N THR A 208 4.51 8.43 -9.34
CA THR A 208 4.22 8.86 -10.71
C THR A 208 5.14 8.11 -11.65
N LEU A 209 4.58 7.45 -12.66
CA LEU A 209 5.38 6.79 -13.69
C LEU A 209 5.36 7.64 -14.96
N HIS A 210 6.46 7.59 -15.71
CA HIS A 210 6.55 8.18 -17.03
C HIS A 210 6.88 7.07 -18.04
N PRO A 211 6.30 7.10 -19.25
CA PRO A 211 6.57 6.09 -20.29
C PRO A 211 8.06 5.92 -20.64
N ASN A 212 8.90 6.93 -20.33
CA ASN A 212 10.35 6.89 -20.57
C ASN A 212 11.17 6.29 -19.40
N ASN A 213 10.53 5.87 -18.30
CA ASN A 213 11.23 5.26 -17.16
C ASN A 213 11.40 3.73 -17.27
N THR A 214 10.90 3.10 -18.33
CA THR A 214 11.16 1.68 -18.59
C THR A 214 12.48 1.52 -19.35
N LEU A 215 13.54 1.31 -18.57
CA LEU A 215 14.80 0.64 -18.91
C LEU A 215 15.45 1.02 -20.25
N GLY A 216 16.50 1.86 -20.16
CA GLY A 216 17.57 1.84 -21.14
C GLY A 216 18.23 0.46 -21.15
N ASN A 217 17.99 -0.29 -22.23
CA ASN A 217 18.86 -1.37 -22.65
C ASN A 217 19.93 -0.74 -23.55
N ASP A 218 21.14 -0.57 -23.01
CA ASP A 218 22.37 -0.60 -23.79
C ASP A 218 22.88 -2.05 -23.85
#